data_AF-A0A952CA63-F1
#
_entry.id   AF-A0A952CA63-F1
#
_cell.length_a   1.000
_cell.length_b   1.000
_cell.length_c   1.000
_cell.angle_alpha   90.00
_cell.angle_beta   90.00
_cell.angle_gamma   90.00
#
_symmetry.space_group_name_H-M   'P 1'
#
loop_
_entity.id
_entity.type
_entity.pdbx_description
1 polymer ?
#
loop_
_entity_poly.entity_id
_entity_poly.type
_entity_poly.pdbx_seq_one_letter_code
_entity_poly.pdbx_strand_id
1 'polypeptide(L)'
;MALFRSTAGQSPQILSKDRERIIAYALTPTALRRLRESGVRHGRNVPGRVLAALIRSGDAHSPRPADAAGQKTLFDDDTPDHLPRCELTGVVTDLHLVVYGEGQGTLAKLVGPEPRFLLQKATVLSIPLEAFSPAVLDTLETIGKVPMESAAVGTLRAWFRQDGEAAWRKLERELGKAQQDLNLGPAADELPLGDAGR
;
A
#
# COMPACT_ATOMS: atom_id res chain seq x y z
N MET A 1 -10.65 -5.94 3.26
CA MET A 1 -10.33 -5.10 4.42
C MET A 1 -8.92 -5.47 4.82
N ALA A 2 -8.13 -4.53 5.32
CA ALA A 2 -6.75 -4.79 5.73
C ALA A 2 -6.67 -4.92 7.25
N LEU A 3 -5.85 -5.79 7.81
CA LEU A 3 -5.76 -6.04 9.26
C LEU A 3 -4.48 -5.43 9.83
N PHE A 4 -4.61 -4.52 10.81
CA PHE A 4 -3.45 -3.97 11.48
C PHE A 4 -2.91 -4.92 12.56
N ARG A 5 -1.61 -5.20 12.52
CA ARG A 5 -0.89 -6.02 13.50
C ARG A 5 0.30 -5.26 14.06
N SER A 6 0.35 -5.15 15.37
CA SER A 6 1.49 -4.66 16.13
C SER A 6 1.67 -5.58 17.33
N THR A 7 2.58 -6.55 17.23
CA THR A 7 2.88 -7.52 18.28
C THR A 7 4.27 -7.23 18.84
N ALA A 8 4.47 -7.38 20.16
CA ALA A 8 5.78 -7.18 20.78
C ALA A 8 6.86 -8.05 20.10
N GLY A 9 8.01 -7.44 19.78
CA GLY A 9 9.14 -8.11 19.11
C GLY A 9 9.02 -8.27 17.60
N GLN A 10 7.93 -7.83 16.96
CA GLN A 10 7.76 -7.82 15.50
C GLN A 10 7.54 -6.41 14.96
N SER A 11 8.02 -6.13 13.75
CA SER A 11 7.72 -4.87 13.07
C SER A 11 6.22 -4.73 12.83
N PRO A 12 5.62 -3.55 13.10
CA PRO A 12 4.20 -3.32 12.85
C PRO A 12 3.89 -3.47 11.36
N GLN A 13 2.75 -4.06 11.05
CA GLN A 13 2.37 -4.37 9.68
C GLN A 13 0.86 -4.27 9.47
N ILE A 14 0.46 -4.00 8.24
CA ILE A 14 -0.91 -4.21 7.77
C ILE A 14 -0.93 -5.45 6.89
N LEU A 15 -1.82 -6.39 7.19
CA LEU A 15 -2.07 -7.55 6.35
C LEU A 15 -3.23 -7.26 5.39
N SER A 16 -3.11 -7.62 4.12
CA SER A 16 -4.22 -7.53 3.15
C SER A 16 -4.27 -8.79 2.30
N LYS A 17 -5.48 -9.20 1.91
CA LYS A 17 -5.68 -10.27 0.93
C LYS A 17 -5.59 -9.72 -0.49
N ASP A 18 -4.84 -10.37 -1.38
CA ASP A 18 -4.90 -10.17 -2.83
C ASP A 18 -5.12 -11.53 -3.49
N ARG A 19 -6.36 -11.74 -3.97
CA ARG A 19 -6.83 -13.05 -4.44
C ARG A 19 -6.57 -14.12 -3.37
N GLU A 20 -5.85 -15.18 -3.70
CA GLU A 20 -5.53 -16.29 -2.77
C GLU A 20 -4.32 -16.01 -1.86
N ARG A 21 -3.69 -14.84 -1.96
CA ARG A 21 -2.45 -14.50 -1.24
C ARG A 21 -2.73 -13.50 -0.12
N ILE A 22 -1.98 -13.65 0.98
CA ILE A 22 -1.97 -12.67 2.06
C ILE A 22 -0.64 -11.95 2.01
N ILE A 23 -0.73 -10.64 2.02
CA ILE A 23 0.39 -9.72 1.85
C ILE A 23 0.56 -8.95 3.14
N ALA A 24 1.80 -8.88 3.61
CA ALA A 24 2.18 -8.04 4.74
C ALA A 24 2.86 -6.76 4.24
N TYR A 25 2.35 -5.61 4.65
CA TYR A 25 2.93 -4.29 4.44
C TYR A 25 3.56 -3.82 5.73
N ALA A 26 4.89 -3.67 5.75
CA ALA A 26 5.60 -3.14 6.91
C ALA A 26 5.32 -1.65 7.06
N LEU A 27 5.13 -1.20 8.31
CA LEU A 27 4.78 0.18 8.63
C LEU A 27 5.97 0.97 9.18
N THR A 28 6.06 2.25 8.81
CA THR A 28 6.97 3.20 9.46
C THR A 28 6.50 3.55 10.89
N PRO A 29 7.38 4.08 11.75
CA PRO A 29 6.96 4.60 13.06
C PRO A 29 5.91 5.71 12.95
N THR A 30 5.98 6.54 11.91
CA THR A 30 5.02 7.61 11.61
C THR A 30 3.64 7.02 11.31
N ALA A 31 3.59 5.99 10.46
CA ALA A 31 2.36 5.26 10.14
C ALA A 31 1.70 4.65 11.39
N LEU A 32 2.52 3.99 12.21
CA LEU A 32 2.08 3.37 13.47
C LEU A 32 1.44 4.40 14.39
N ARG A 33 2.10 5.55 14.57
CA ARG A 33 1.59 6.64 15.41
C ARG A 33 0.25 7.15 14.88
N ARG A 34 0.17 7.46 13.59
CA ARG A 34 -1.05 7.98 12.96
C ARG A 34 -2.22 7.01 13.09
N LEU A 35 -2.00 5.71 12.85
CA LEU A 35 -3.03 4.68 13.03
C LEU A 35 -3.55 4.65 14.48
N ARG A 36 -2.64 4.73 15.47
CA ARG A 36 -3.01 4.72 16.89
C ARG A 36 -3.76 5.97 17.34
N GLU A 37 -3.33 7.13 16.85
CA GLU A 37 -3.99 8.43 17.07
C GLU A 37 -5.41 8.43 16.49
N SER A 38 -5.61 7.81 15.32
CA SER A 38 -6.94 7.60 14.74
C SER A 38 -7.77 6.50 15.44
N GLY A 39 -7.27 5.92 16.54
CA GLY A 39 -7.98 4.92 17.34
C GLY A 39 -7.83 3.47 16.87
N VAL A 40 -7.02 3.20 15.84
CA VAL A 40 -6.76 1.83 15.38
C VAL A 40 -5.89 1.11 16.42
N ARG A 41 -6.27 -0.13 16.75
CA ARG A 41 -5.58 -1.00 17.72
C ARG A 41 -5.21 -2.32 17.07
N HIS A 42 -4.30 -3.06 17.70
CA HIS A 42 -3.92 -4.41 17.25
C HIS A 42 -5.16 -5.26 16.91
N GLY A 43 -5.13 -5.97 15.78
CA GLY A 43 -6.20 -6.88 15.37
C GLY A 43 -7.44 -6.17 14.81
N ARG A 44 -7.42 -4.84 14.63
CA ARG A 44 -8.52 -4.10 13.99
C ARG A 44 -8.34 -4.01 12.49
N ASN A 45 -9.48 -4.02 11.81
CA ASN A 45 -9.54 -3.77 10.38
C ASN A 45 -9.31 -2.29 10.06
N VAL A 46 -8.62 -2.07 8.96
CA VAL A 46 -8.25 -0.79 8.37
C VAL A 46 -8.85 -0.76 6.96
N PRO A 47 -9.52 0.34 6.56
CA PRO A 47 -10.04 0.49 5.21
C PRO A 47 -8.92 0.37 4.16
N GLY A 48 -9.18 -0.29 3.04
CA GLY A 48 -8.19 -0.43 1.95
C GLY A 48 -7.69 0.91 1.40
N ARG A 49 -8.51 1.97 1.46
CA ARG A 49 -8.11 3.33 1.09
C ARG A 49 -7.09 3.96 2.03
N VAL A 50 -7.13 3.60 3.32
CA VAL A 50 -6.13 4.04 4.31
C VAL A 50 -4.80 3.33 4.04
N LEU A 51 -4.82 2.03 3.75
CA LEU A 51 -3.64 1.30 3.29
C LEU A 51 -3.06 1.93 2.00
N ALA A 52 -3.90 2.24 1.01
CA ALA A 52 -3.47 2.92 -0.20
C ALA A 52 -2.85 4.30 0.07
N ALA A 53 -3.41 5.06 1.02
CA ALA A 53 -2.84 6.34 1.44
C ALA A 53 -1.46 6.19 2.08
N LEU A 54 -1.29 5.19 2.97
CA LEU A 54 0.00 4.88 3.60
C LEU A 54 1.06 4.45 2.58
N ILE A 55 0.69 3.66 1.57
CA ILE A 55 1.63 3.26 0.51
C ILE A 55 2.08 4.50 -0.29
N ARG A 56 1.15 5.42 -0.61
CA ARG A 56 1.48 6.66 -1.34
C ARG A 56 2.39 7.61 -0.57
N SER A 57 2.23 7.71 0.75
CA SER A 57 3.10 8.55 1.57
C SER A 57 4.45 7.91 1.89
N GLY A 58 4.68 6.66 1.45
CA GLY A 58 5.86 5.90 1.86
C GLY A 58 5.85 5.58 3.34
N ASP A 59 4.67 5.37 3.92
CA ASP A 59 4.48 4.97 5.32
C ASP A 59 4.15 3.48 5.47
N ALA A 60 3.83 2.81 4.36
CA ALA A 60 3.69 1.37 4.25
C ALA A 60 4.55 0.87 3.07
N HIS A 61 5.42 -0.11 3.33
CA HIS A 61 6.40 -0.59 2.36
C HIS A 61 6.43 -2.11 2.25
N SER A 62 6.99 -2.59 1.12
CA SER A 62 7.46 -3.96 0.90
C SER A 62 6.39 -5.02 1.18
N PRO A 63 5.50 -5.29 0.22
CA PRO A 63 4.59 -6.42 0.30
C PRO A 63 5.38 -7.73 0.31
N ARG A 64 5.49 -8.36 1.47
CA ARG A 64 6.04 -9.73 1.58
C ARG A 64 4.89 -10.73 1.66
N PRO A 65 5.05 -11.95 1.12
CA PRO A 65 4.15 -13.04 1.48
C PRO A 65 4.06 -13.10 3.00
N ALA A 66 2.83 -13.07 3.54
CA ALA A 66 2.65 -13.22 4.96
C ALA A 66 2.92 -14.69 5.32
N ASP A 67 4.09 -14.95 5.91
CA ASP A 67 4.44 -16.27 6.41
C ASP A 67 3.65 -16.56 7.69
N ALA A 68 2.38 -16.96 7.58
CA ALA A 68 1.74 -17.69 8.67
C ALA A 68 0.60 -18.60 8.20
N ALA A 69 0.67 -19.86 8.61
CA ALA A 69 -0.46 -20.78 8.57
C ALA A 69 -1.64 -20.21 9.38
N GLY A 70 -2.86 -20.32 8.85
CA GLY A 70 -4.10 -19.91 9.53
C GLY A 70 -4.63 -18.49 9.24
N GLN A 71 -3.94 -17.67 8.43
CA GLN A 71 -4.41 -16.31 8.12
C GLN A 71 -5.52 -16.25 7.05
N LYS A 72 -5.80 -17.35 6.32
CA LYS A 72 -6.85 -17.42 5.28
C LYS A 72 -8.26 -17.11 5.81
N THR A 73 -8.50 -17.34 7.10
CA THR A 73 -9.78 -17.08 7.79
C THR A 73 -9.93 -15.66 8.32
N LEU A 74 -8.93 -14.78 8.16
CA LEU A 74 -8.96 -13.40 8.68
C LEU A 74 -9.57 -12.39 7.70
N PHE A 75 -9.81 -12.79 6.45
CA PHE A 75 -10.22 -11.90 5.38
C PHE A 75 -11.40 -12.47 4.61
N ASP A 76 -12.59 -11.88 4.79
CA ASP A 76 -13.67 -11.98 3.80
C ASP A 76 -13.19 -11.32 2.50
N ASP A 77 -13.57 -11.91 1.35
CA ASP A 77 -13.12 -11.51 0.01
C ASP A 77 -13.29 -10.01 -0.22
N ASP A 78 -12.18 -9.29 -0.08
CA ASP A 78 -12.15 -7.85 -0.27
C ASP A 78 -10.76 -7.49 -0.81
N THR A 79 -10.61 -7.79 -2.10
CA THR A 79 -9.46 -7.44 -2.92
C THR A 79 -9.26 -5.92 -2.87
N PRO A 80 -8.04 -5.41 -2.70
CA PRO A 80 -7.79 -3.98 -2.60
C PRO A 80 -7.94 -3.31 -3.97
N ASP A 81 -9.19 -3.04 -4.39
CA ASP A 81 -9.53 -2.39 -5.66
C ASP A 81 -9.06 -0.93 -5.75
N HIS A 82 -8.52 -0.41 -4.66
CA HIS A 82 -7.96 0.93 -4.57
C HIS A 82 -6.46 0.97 -4.90
N LEU A 83 -5.79 -0.18 -4.99
CA LEU A 83 -4.38 -0.26 -5.35
C LEU A 83 -4.24 -0.44 -6.87
N PRO A 84 -3.20 0.14 -7.48
CA PRO A 84 -2.82 -0.21 -8.85
C PRO A 84 -2.55 -1.72 -8.95
N ARG A 85 -2.72 -2.27 -10.15
CA ARG A 85 -2.50 -3.69 -10.45
C ARG A 85 -1.51 -3.84 -11.58
N CYS A 86 -0.77 -4.94 -11.57
CA CYS A 86 0.04 -5.33 -12.71
C CYS A 86 -0.86 -5.54 -13.93
N GLU A 87 -0.51 -4.92 -15.05
CA GLU A 87 -1.30 -5.00 -16.30
C GLU A 87 -1.29 -6.39 -16.93
N LEU A 88 -0.34 -7.25 -16.54
CA LEU A 88 -0.15 -8.58 -17.12
C LEU A 88 -0.70 -9.70 -16.24
N THR A 89 -0.52 -9.60 -14.92
CA THR A 89 -0.92 -10.65 -13.97
C THR A 89 -2.00 -10.20 -13.00
N GLY A 90 -2.25 -8.90 -12.86
CA GLY A 90 -3.23 -8.30 -11.95
C GLY A 90 -2.86 -8.31 -10.47
N VAL A 91 -1.64 -8.74 -10.11
CA VAL A 91 -1.13 -8.68 -8.73
C VAL A 91 -0.95 -7.23 -8.27
N VAL A 92 -1.04 -6.98 -6.96
CA VAL A 92 -0.84 -5.62 -6.37
C VAL A 92 0.51 -5.44 -5.70
N THR A 93 1.34 -6.49 -5.69
CA THR A 93 2.61 -6.51 -4.94
C THR A 93 3.81 -6.15 -5.79
N ASP A 94 4.75 -5.40 -5.22
CA ASP A 94 6.06 -5.08 -5.81
C ASP A 94 5.90 -4.56 -7.25
N LEU A 95 5.00 -3.58 -7.38
CA LEU A 95 4.68 -2.99 -8.66
C LEU A 95 5.75 -1.97 -9.05
N HIS A 96 6.22 -2.09 -10.28
CA HIS A 96 7.12 -1.13 -10.90
C HIS A 96 6.45 -0.53 -12.14
N LEU A 97 6.68 0.77 -12.36
CA LEU A 97 6.52 1.33 -13.69
C LEU A 97 7.75 0.92 -14.51
N VAL A 98 7.53 0.07 -15.51
CA VAL A 98 8.59 -0.41 -16.39
C VAL A 98 8.39 0.16 -17.78
N VAL A 99 9.44 0.80 -18.29
CA VAL A 99 9.53 1.24 -19.68
C VAL A 99 10.46 0.29 -20.41
N TYR A 100 9.96 -0.32 -21.47
CA TYR A 100 10.71 -1.27 -22.28
C TYR A 100 10.48 -1.01 -23.77
N GLY A 101 11.46 -1.40 -24.60
CA GLY A 101 11.34 -1.30 -26.06
C GLY A 101 10.49 -2.43 -26.61
N GLU A 102 9.48 -2.10 -27.44
CA GLU A 102 8.66 -3.08 -28.15
C GLU A 102 8.54 -2.65 -29.63
N GLY A 103 9.20 -3.38 -30.52
CA GLY A 103 9.26 -3.05 -31.95
C GLY A 103 9.97 -1.72 -32.23
N GLN A 104 9.26 -0.77 -32.86
CA GLN A 104 9.77 0.58 -33.17
C GLN A 104 9.43 1.63 -32.10
N GLY A 105 8.83 1.25 -30.97
CA GLY A 105 8.40 2.18 -29.93
C GLY A 105 8.85 1.79 -28.53
N THR A 106 8.64 2.70 -27.59
CA THR A 106 8.76 2.45 -26.14
C THR A 106 7.37 2.36 -25.53
N LEU A 107 7.16 1.39 -24.66
CA LEU A 107 5.92 1.22 -23.91
C LEU A 107 6.21 1.33 -22.41
N ALA A 108 5.26 1.89 -21.68
CA ALA A 108 5.26 1.92 -20.22
C ALA A 108 4.11 1.09 -19.68
N LYS A 109 4.42 0.16 -18.76
CA LYS A 109 3.43 -0.70 -18.09
C LYS A 109 3.71 -0.79 -16.60
N LEU A 110 2.65 -0.94 -15.81
CA LEU A 110 2.74 -1.38 -14.42
C LEU A 110 2.92 -2.89 -14.38
N VAL A 111 4.06 -3.34 -13.87
CA VAL A 111 4.42 -4.75 -13.83
C VAL A 111 4.81 -5.21 -12.43
N GLY A 112 4.36 -6.40 -12.07
CA GLY A 112 4.80 -7.10 -10.86
C GLY A 112 6.10 -7.89 -11.07
N PRO A 113 6.55 -8.65 -10.06
CA PRO A 113 7.86 -9.31 -10.04
C PRO A 113 8.12 -10.24 -11.22
N GLU A 114 7.17 -11.13 -11.52
CA GLU A 114 7.34 -12.17 -12.55
C GLU A 114 7.44 -11.57 -13.96
N PRO A 115 6.53 -10.70 -14.42
CA PRO A 115 6.71 -10.04 -15.71
C PRO A 115 7.93 -9.11 -15.75
N ARG A 116 8.29 -8.47 -14.63
CA ARG A 116 9.50 -7.64 -14.53
C ARG A 116 10.77 -8.46 -14.78
N PHE A 117 10.83 -9.69 -14.23
CA PHE A 117 11.93 -10.62 -14.48
C PHE A 117 12.00 -11.05 -15.96
N LEU A 118 10.85 -11.33 -16.59
CA LEU A 118 10.79 -11.71 -18.00
C LEU A 118 11.23 -10.57 -18.94
N LEU A 119 10.83 -9.34 -18.63
CA LEU A 119 11.11 -8.15 -19.43
C LEU A 119 12.51 -7.55 -19.17
N GLN A 120 13.27 -8.07 -18.21
CA GLN A 120 14.51 -7.46 -17.71
C GLN A 120 15.51 -7.04 -18.80
N LYS A 121 15.61 -7.81 -19.90
CA LYS A 121 16.56 -7.54 -21.00
C LYS A 121 16.11 -6.40 -21.92
N ALA A 122 14.80 -6.15 -22.00
CA ALA A 122 14.22 -5.09 -22.83
C ALA A 122 13.91 -3.80 -22.04
N THR A 123 14.01 -3.88 -20.71
CA THR A 123 13.73 -2.78 -19.79
C THR A 123 14.80 -1.69 -19.88
N VAL A 124 14.35 -0.46 -20.16
CA VAL A 124 15.16 0.76 -20.18
C VAL A 124 15.03 1.52 -18.85
N LEU A 125 13.87 1.43 -18.21
CA LEU A 125 13.58 2.07 -16.93
C LEU A 125 12.71 1.16 -16.07
N SER A 126 13.01 1.07 -14.79
CA SER A 126 12.21 0.35 -13.79
C SER A 126 12.23 1.13 -12.49
N ILE A 127 11.08 1.67 -12.09
CA ILE A 127 10.94 2.47 -10.88
C ILE A 127 9.85 1.84 -10.00
N PRO A 128 10.12 1.56 -8.71
CA PRO A 128 9.11 1.02 -7.80
C PRO A 128 8.01 2.04 -7.53
N LEU A 129 6.79 1.57 -7.30
CA LEU A 129 5.61 2.41 -7.10
C LEU A 129 5.78 3.40 -5.93
N GLU A 130 6.47 2.99 -4.87
CA GLU A 130 6.72 3.78 -3.67
C GLU A 130 7.64 4.99 -3.91
N ALA A 131 8.39 4.99 -5.01
CA ALA A 131 9.26 6.11 -5.40
C ALA A 131 8.52 7.18 -6.22
N PHE A 132 7.25 6.97 -6.58
CA PHE A 132 6.48 7.92 -7.37
C PHE A 132 5.74 8.94 -6.52
N SER A 133 5.78 10.17 -7.01
CA SER A 133 4.83 11.24 -6.68
C SER A 133 4.28 11.84 -7.97
N PRO A 134 3.19 12.62 -7.94
CA PRO A 134 2.70 13.33 -9.11
C PRO A 134 3.80 14.15 -9.81
N ALA A 135 4.62 14.86 -9.03
CA ALA A 135 5.70 15.68 -9.56
C ALA A 135 6.82 14.85 -10.23
N VAL A 136 7.15 13.68 -9.67
CA VAL A 136 8.12 12.74 -10.27
C VAL A 136 7.57 12.21 -11.60
N LEU A 137 6.29 11.86 -11.64
CA LEU A 137 5.63 11.38 -12.86
C LEU A 137 5.63 12.44 -13.96
N ASP A 138 5.25 13.68 -13.61
CA ASP A 138 5.27 14.84 -14.53
C ASP A 138 6.69 15.10 -15.07
N THR A 139 7.69 15.02 -14.20
CA THR A 139 9.10 15.20 -14.59
C THR A 139 9.52 14.14 -15.60
N LEU A 140 9.22 12.86 -15.33
CA LEU A 140 9.61 11.74 -16.18
C LEU A 140 8.98 11.78 -17.58
N GLU A 141 7.73 12.25 -17.70
CA GLU A 141 7.09 12.50 -18.99
C GLU A 141 7.75 13.69 -19.71
N THR A 142 8.01 14.79 -18.99
CA THR A 142 8.63 16.00 -19.55
C THR A 142 10.03 15.73 -20.13
N ILE A 143 10.83 14.90 -19.46
CA ILE A 143 12.18 14.52 -19.94
C ILE A 143 12.17 13.33 -20.92
N GLY A 144 10.98 12.86 -21.34
CA GLY A 144 10.82 11.78 -22.33
C GLY A 144 11.27 10.40 -21.86
N LYS A 145 11.40 10.17 -20.54
CA LYS A 145 11.77 8.86 -19.99
C LYS A 145 10.58 7.91 -19.88
N VAL A 146 9.37 8.46 -19.82
CA VAL A 146 8.10 7.73 -19.86
C VAL A 146 7.26 8.28 -21.01
N PRO A 147 6.66 7.43 -21.87
CA PRO A 147 5.75 7.88 -22.91
C PRO A 147 4.56 8.64 -22.33
N MET A 148 4.27 9.81 -22.91
CA MET A 148 3.12 10.62 -22.53
C MET A 148 1.82 9.84 -22.71
N GLU A 149 0.88 10.05 -21.79
CA GLU A 149 -0.49 9.48 -21.85
C GLU A 149 -0.56 7.94 -21.90
N SER A 150 0.51 7.25 -21.48
CA SER A 150 0.45 5.79 -21.34
C SER A 150 -0.62 5.36 -20.32
N ALA A 151 -1.24 4.19 -20.55
CA ALA A 151 -2.26 3.64 -19.65
C ALA A 151 -1.75 3.49 -18.20
N ALA A 152 -0.47 3.15 -18.04
CA ALA A 152 0.22 3.08 -16.75
C ALA A 152 0.24 4.44 -16.04
N VAL A 153 0.64 5.52 -16.74
CA VAL A 153 0.61 6.89 -16.20
C VAL A 153 -0.81 7.30 -15.82
N GLY A 154 -1.80 7.01 -16.67
CA GLY A 154 -3.21 7.30 -16.40
C GLY A 154 -3.69 6.61 -15.11
N THR A 155 -3.32 5.34 -14.92
CA THR A 155 -3.62 4.57 -13.71
C THR A 155 -2.97 5.20 -12.47
N LEU A 156 -1.70 5.58 -12.56
CA LEU A 156 -0.99 6.24 -11.47
C LEU A 156 -1.61 7.59 -11.11
N ARG A 157 -1.95 8.43 -12.09
CA ARG A 157 -2.63 9.71 -11.86
C ARG A 157 -4.00 9.52 -11.22
N ALA A 158 -4.79 8.55 -11.68
CA ALA A 158 -6.07 8.22 -11.08
C ALA A 158 -5.90 7.77 -9.62
N TRP A 159 -4.88 6.96 -9.34
CA TRP A 159 -4.55 6.51 -8.00
C TRP A 159 -4.09 7.66 -7.09
N PHE A 160 -3.23 8.57 -7.56
CA PHE A 160 -2.81 9.75 -6.80
C PHE A 160 -3.95 10.73 -6.52
N ARG A 161 -4.92 10.86 -7.43
CA ARG A 161 -6.11 11.70 -7.22
C ARG A 161 -7.09 11.18 -6.17
N GLN A 162 -6.96 9.92 -5.73
CA GLN A 162 -7.83 9.41 -4.68
C GLN A 162 -7.63 10.21 -3.38
N ASP A 163 -8.71 10.74 -2.79
CA ASP A 163 -8.62 11.49 -1.54
C ASP A 163 -8.32 10.54 -0.37
N GLY A 164 -7.04 10.49 0.03
CA GLY A 164 -6.59 9.69 1.17
C GLY A 164 -7.04 10.29 2.51
N GLU A 165 -7.14 11.62 2.60
CA GLU A 165 -7.54 12.32 3.81
C GLU A 165 -9.04 12.17 4.10
N ALA A 166 -9.87 12.03 3.07
CA ALA A 166 -11.26 11.61 3.26
C ALA A 166 -11.37 10.21 3.89
N ALA A 167 -10.47 9.28 3.53
CA ALA A 167 -10.47 7.94 4.11
C ALA A 167 -10.05 7.97 5.60
N TRP A 168 -9.02 8.76 5.95
CA TRP A 168 -8.62 8.98 7.33
C TRP A 168 -9.73 9.62 8.17
N ARG A 169 -10.34 10.71 7.70
CA ARG A 169 -11.47 11.36 8.40
C ARG A 169 -12.69 10.45 8.54
N LYS A 170 -12.91 9.54 7.59
CA LYS A 170 -13.98 8.54 7.71
C LYS A 170 -13.65 7.52 8.81
N LEU A 171 -12.43 6.99 8.81
CA LEU A 171 -11.94 6.05 9.82
C LEU A 171 -12.03 6.64 11.23
N GLU A 172 -11.58 7.88 11.42
CA GLU A 172 -11.66 8.60 12.70
C GLU A 172 -13.10 8.77 13.18
N ARG A 173 -14.04 9.09 12.28
CA ARG A 173 -15.47 9.19 12.63
C ARG A 173 -16.08 7.85 13.01
N GLU A 174 -15.69 6.76 12.34
CA GLU A 174 -16.21 5.42 12.62
C GLU A 174 -15.68 4.89 13.95
N LEU A 175 -14.38 5.07 14.22
CA LEU A 175 -13.75 4.63 15.46
C LEU A 175 -14.08 5.55 16.65
N GLY A 176 -14.20 6.86 16.42
CA GLY A 176 -14.64 7.80 17.45
C GLY A 176 -16.06 7.52 17.96
N LYS A 177 -16.94 6.97 17.12
CA LYS A 177 -18.25 6.48 17.54
C LYS A 177 -18.14 5.19 18.35
N ALA A 178 -17.37 4.21 17.88
CA ALA A 178 -17.21 2.92 18.56
C ALA A 178 -16.47 3.02 19.91
N GLN A 179 -15.57 4.00 20.07
CA GLN A 179 -14.77 4.20 21.27
C GLN A 179 -15.54 4.93 22.38
N GLN A 180 -16.62 5.66 22.06
CA GLN A 180 -17.55 6.20 23.08
C GLN A 180 -18.33 5.09 23.78
N ASP A 181 -18.54 3.95 23.11
CA ASP A 181 -19.33 2.84 23.64
C ASP A 181 -18.51 1.83 24.47
N LEU A 182 -17.17 1.77 24.29
CA LEU A 182 -16.33 0.74 24.90
C LEU A 182 -14.96 1.28 25.33
N ASN A 183 -14.79 1.52 26.64
CA ASN A 183 -13.54 1.95 27.24
C ASN A 183 -12.63 0.75 27.55
N LEU A 184 -11.95 0.21 26.53
CA LEU A 184 -11.24 -1.07 26.62
C LEU A 184 -9.78 -1.01 27.08
N GLY A 185 -9.21 0.18 27.32
CA GLY A 185 -7.79 0.28 27.71
C GLY A 185 -6.82 -0.31 26.65
N PRO A 186 -5.50 -0.27 26.89
CA PRO A 186 -4.52 -0.95 26.05
C PRO A 186 -4.61 -2.47 26.22
N ALA A 187 -4.44 -3.24 25.14
CA ALA A 187 -4.36 -4.70 25.23
C ALA A 187 -3.06 -5.14 25.94
N ALA A 188 -3.07 -6.28 26.62
CA ALA A 188 -1.97 -6.74 27.47
C ALA A 188 -0.62 -6.95 26.73
N ASP A 189 -0.67 -7.10 25.40
CA ASP A 189 0.47 -7.27 24.50
C ASP A 189 0.73 -6.05 23.60
N GLU A 190 -0.01 -4.96 23.81
CA GLU A 190 0.10 -3.74 23.01
C GLU A 190 1.27 -2.86 23.49
N LEU A 191 2.18 -2.50 22.58
CA LEU A 191 3.28 -1.57 22.89
C LEU A 191 2.72 -0.27 23.49
N PRO A 192 3.21 0.20 24.65
CA PRO A 192 2.81 1.50 25.16
C PRO A 192 3.16 2.59 24.13
N LEU A 193 2.36 3.65 24.07
CA LEU A 193 2.77 4.87 23.39
C LEU A 193 3.98 5.38 24.16
N GLY A 194 5.18 5.21 23.60
CA GLY A 194 6.36 5.81 24.19
C GLY A 194 6.15 7.32 24.20
N ASP A 195 6.13 7.91 25.39
CA ASP A 195 6.32 9.34 25.54
C ASP A 195 7.65 9.67 24.87
N ALA A 196 7.57 10.31 23.71
CA ALA A 196 8.74 10.95 23.14
C ALA A 196 9.11 12.06 24.13
N GLY A 197 10.15 11.77 24.92
CA GLY A 197 10.78 12.73 25.82
C GLY A 197 11.04 14.05 25.10
N ARG A 198 10.82 15.13 25.86
CA ARG A 198 11.14 16.52 25.53
C ARG A 198 12.56 16.70 25.00
#